data_AF-A0A5E6VMI3-F1
#
_entry.id   AF-A0A5E6VMI3-F1
#
_cell.length_a   1.000
_cell.length_b   1.000
_cell.length_c   1.000
_cell.angle_alpha   90.00
_cell.angle_beta   90.00
_cell.angle_gamma   90.00
#
_symmetry.space_group_name_H-M   'P 1'
#
loop_
_entity.id
_entity.type
_entity.pdbx_description
1 polymer ?
#
loop_
_entity_poly.entity_id
_entity_poly.type
_entity_poly.pdbx_seq_one_letter_code
_entity_poly.pdbx_strand_id
1 'polypeptide(L)'
;MQVISKAGRLRIGRISEAGRIYLLTAIVDQRQPFFADWRLGSLVVREFRAAQEEGWANFLAWVVMPDHMHCLVELRYKSMAQLMCRIKSRSSLAVNQALGRRGRLWQKGYHDRAVRREQDVKDLARYVVANPIRAGLVTRVHDYPLWDACWL
;
A
#
# COMPACT_ATOMS: atom_id res chain seq x y z
N MET A 1 -33.98 -9.94 -6.88
CA MET A 1 -33.12 -9.85 -8.08
C MET A 1 -31.69 -9.60 -7.63
N GLN A 2 -30.82 -10.63 -7.73
CA GLN A 2 -29.43 -10.57 -7.25
C GLN A 2 -28.62 -9.55 -8.06
N VAL A 3 -28.05 -8.56 -7.36
CA VAL A 3 -27.02 -7.69 -7.94
C VAL A 3 -25.71 -8.47 -7.99
N ILE A 4 -25.41 -9.05 -9.15
CA ILE A 4 -24.12 -9.72 -9.40
C ILE A 4 -23.02 -8.65 -9.41
N SER A 5 -22.19 -8.65 -8.37
CA SER A 5 -21.02 -7.77 -8.30
C SER A 5 -20.00 -8.15 -9.39
N LYS A 6 -19.73 -7.25 -10.34
CA LYS A 6 -18.70 -7.36 -11.40
C LYS A 6 -17.25 -7.27 -10.86
N ALA A 7 -16.96 -7.73 -9.65
CA ALA A 7 -15.62 -7.63 -9.06
C ALA A 7 -14.62 -8.71 -9.56
N GLY A 8 -15.09 -9.74 -10.26
CA GLY A 8 -14.28 -10.91 -10.63
C GLY A 8 -13.53 -10.84 -11.97
N ARG A 9 -13.91 -9.93 -12.89
CA ARG A 9 -13.42 -9.96 -14.29
C ARG A 9 -12.22 -9.05 -14.61
N LEU A 10 -11.75 -8.23 -13.67
CA LEU A 10 -10.64 -7.30 -13.91
C LEU A 10 -9.24 -7.88 -13.62
N ARG A 11 -9.14 -9.16 -13.23
CA ARG A 11 -7.88 -9.82 -12.82
C ARG A 11 -7.33 -10.85 -13.79
N ILE A 12 -8.07 -11.20 -14.84
CA ILE A 12 -7.60 -12.17 -15.84
C ILE A 12 -6.63 -11.42 -16.76
N GLY A 13 -5.33 -11.75 -16.68
CA GLY A 13 -4.30 -11.27 -17.61
C GLY A 13 -3.29 -10.23 -17.09
N ARG A 14 -3.34 -9.81 -15.80
CA ARG A 14 -2.23 -9.01 -15.22
C ARG A 14 -1.06 -9.92 -14.87
N ILE A 15 -0.13 -10.06 -15.80
CA ILE A 15 1.18 -10.67 -15.51
C ILE A 15 1.99 -9.64 -14.74
N SER A 16 2.36 -9.97 -13.50
CA SER A 16 3.32 -9.20 -12.73
C SER A 16 4.72 -9.52 -13.25
N GLU A 17 5.51 -8.49 -13.58
CA GLU A 17 6.85 -8.65 -14.13
C GLU A 17 7.88 -8.34 -13.04
N ALA A 18 8.83 -9.27 -12.85
CA ALA A 18 9.98 -9.03 -11.98
C ALA A 18 10.82 -7.86 -12.51
N GLY A 19 11.34 -7.03 -11.60
CA GLY A 19 12.10 -5.82 -11.91
C GLY A 19 11.23 -4.63 -12.34
N ARG A 20 9.90 -4.80 -12.48
CA ARG A 20 9.00 -3.71 -12.87
C ARG A 20 8.47 -2.95 -11.66
N ILE A 21 8.39 -1.63 -11.81
CA ILE A 21 7.87 -0.72 -10.79
C ILE A 21 6.37 -0.52 -10.98
N TYR A 22 5.63 -0.56 -9.87
CA TYR A 22 4.19 -0.38 -9.81
C TYR A 22 3.83 0.71 -8.80
N LEU A 23 2.89 1.58 -9.17
CA LEU A 23 2.15 2.40 -8.22
C LEU A 23 0.97 1.57 -7.71
N LEU A 24 0.93 1.38 -6.39
CA LEU A 24 0.00 0.51 -5.69
C LEU A 24 -0.84 1.32 -4.69
N THR A 25 -2.13 1.03 -4.61
CA THR A 25 -3.06 1.58 -3.62
C THR A 25 -3.88 0.47 -2.98
N ALA A 26 -3.95 0.45 -1.64
CA ALA A 26 -4.89 -0.40 -0.91
C ALA A 26 -5.68 0.43 0.10
N ILE A 27 -6.99 0.19 0.17
CA ILE A 27 -7.93 1.00 0.95
C ILE A 27 -8.46 0.17 2.12
N VAL A 28 -8.56 0.78 3.29
CA VAL A 28 -9.19 0.22 4.49
C VAL A 28 -10.69 0.02 4.24
N ASP A 29 -11.26 -1.06 4.78
CA ASP A 29 -12.67 -1.38 4.67
C ASP A 29 -13.52 -0.20 5.19
N GLN A 30 -14.53 0.19 4.41
CA GLN A 30 -15.36 1.37 4.68
C GLN A 30 -14.59 2.69 4.88
N ARG A 31 -13.32 2.76 4.45
CA ARG A 31 -12.44 3.93 4.64
C ARG A 31 -12.32 4.37 6.10
N GLN A 32 -12.39 3.42 7.04
CA GLN A 32 -12.19 3.73 8.45
C GLN A 32 -10.76 4.25 8.69
N PRO A 33 -10.58 5.35 9.45
CA PRO A 33 -9.27 5.99 9.57
C PRO A 33 -8.40 5.33 10.65
N PHE A 34 -8.23 4.00 10.62
CA PHE A 34 -7.47 3.27 11.65
C PHE A 34 -6.03 3.77 11.79
N PHE A 35 -5.40 4.21 10.71
CA PHE A 35 -4.01 4.66 10.72
C PHE A 35 -3.87 6.15 11.07
N ALA A 36 -4.96 6.82 11.47
CA ALA A 36 -4.86 8.10 12.18
C ALA A 36 -4.08 7.94 13.50
N ASP A 37 -4.19 6.77 14.16
CA ASP A 37 -3.19 6.35 15.13
C ASP A 37 -1.98 5.77 14.38
N TRP A 38 -0.88 6.53 14.39
CA TRP A 38 0.34 6.16 13.69
C TRP A 38 0.91 4.81 14.17
N ARG A 39 0.62 4.42 15.42
CA ARG A 39 1.07 3.12 15.97
C ARG A 39 0.46 1.97 15.18
N LEU A 40 -0.80 2.08 14.77
CA LEU A 40 -1.46 1.06 13.94
C LEU A 40 -0.94 1.08 12.51
N GLY A 41 -0.68 2.27 11.95
CA GLY A 41 -0.05 2.38 10.63
C GLY A 41 1.35 1.78 10.60
N SER A 42 2.11 1.87 11.69
CA SER A 42 3.45 1.27 11.80
C SER A 42 3.44 -0.26 11.68
N LEU A 43 2.34 -0.92 12.03
CA LEU A 43 2.16 -2.37 11.82
C LEU A 43 2.07 -2.72 10.33
N VAL A 44 1.54 -1.82 9.50
CA VAL A 44 1.56 -1.98 8.04
C VAL A 44 2.98 -1.78 7.51
N VAL A 45 3.68 -0.75 7.99
CA VAL A 45 5.07 -0.45 7.61
C VAL A 45 6.01 -1.61 7.92
N ARG A 46 5.81 -2.29 9.07
CA ARG A 46 6.55 -3.50 9.42
C ARG A 46 6.42 -4.58 8.36
N GLU A 47 5.24 -4.74 7.75
CA GLU A 47 5.02 -5.72 6.68
C GLU A 47 5.67 -5.32 5.36
N PHE A 48 5.85 -4.03 5.09
CA PHE A 48 6.65 -3.57 3.95
C PHE A 48 8.12 -3.96 4.13
N ARG A 49 8.70 -3.65 5.30
CA ARG A 49 10.09 -3.98 5.65
C ARG A 49 10.35 -5.48 5.58
N ALA A 50 9.49 -6.28 6.20
CA ALA A 50 9.63 -7.72 6.20
C ALA A 50 9.48 -8.32 4.78
N ALA A 51 8.62 -7.77 3.92
CA ALA A 51 8.55 -8.21 2.52
C ALA A 51 9.82 -7.83 1.72
N GLN A 52 10.46 -6.70 2.04
CA GLN A 52 11.73 -6.29 1.45
C GLN A 52 12.89 -7.16 1.91
N GLU A 53 12.98 -7.47 3.21
CA GLU A 53 13.98 -8.38 3.80
C GLU A 53 13.85 -9.81 3.25
N GLU A 54 12.62 -10.30 3.04
CA GLU A 54 12.36 -11.59 2.37
C GLU A 54 12.65 -11.55 0.85
N GLY A 55 13.01 -10.38 0.32
CA GLY A 55 13.35 -10.15 -1.09
C GLY A 55 12.16 -10.15 -2.05
N TRP A 56 10.92 -10.00 -1.57
CA TRP A 56 9.72 -10.09 -2.40
C TRP A 56 9.56 -8.87 -3.30
N ALA A 57 9.92 -7.69 -2.79
CA ALA A 57 9.79 -6.41 -3.47
C ALA A 57 10.67 -5.34 -2.82
N ASN A 58 11.10 -4.34 -3.58
CA ASN A 58 11.68 -3.11 -3.03
C ASN A 58 10.59 -2.05 -2.91
N PHE A 59 10.46 -1.44 -1.73
CA PHE A 59 9.56 -0.32 -1.48
C PHE A 59 10.32 0.98 -1.69
N LEU A 60 10.21 1.52 -2.90
CA LEU A 60 10.97 2.70 -3.32
C LEU A 60 10.46 4.00 -2.69
N ALA A 61 9.14 4.12 -2.55
CA ALA A 61 8.49 5.19 -1.79
C ALA A 61 7.14 4.71 -1.29
N TRP A 62 6.71 5.15 -0.11
CA TRP A 62 5.38 4.81 0.39
C TRP A 62 4.85 5.87 1.35
N VAL A 63 3.54 5.86 1.51
CA VAL A 63 2.83 6.59 2.56
C VAL A 63 1.65 5.74 3.04
N VAL A 64 1.47 5.64 4.35
CA VAL A 64 0.27 5.05 4.96
C VAL A 64 -0.59 6.21 5.45
N MET A 65 -1.63 6.53 4.69
CA MET A 65 -2.65 7.53 5.01
C MET A 65 -3.63 6.98 6.05
N PRO A 66 -4.47 7.81 6.71
CA PRO A 66 -5.36 7.34 7.78
C PRO A 66 -6.23 6.12 7.43
N ASP A 67 -6.69 6.02 6.19
CA ASP A 67 -7.64 5.01 5.71
C ASP A 67 -7.17 4.25 4.45
N HIS A 68 -5.93 4.44 4.01
CA HIS A 68 -5.37 3.76 2.84
C HIS A 68 -3.84 3.85 2.80
N MET A 69 -3.21 3.15 1.87
CA MET A 69 -1.78 3.27 1.61
C MET A 69 -1.51 3.49 0.12
N HIS A 70 -0.45 4.23 -0.18
CA HIS A 70 0.14 4.34 -1.51
C HIS A 70 1.58 3.85 -1.46
N CYS A 71 1.99 3.05 -2.43
CA CYS A 71 3.35 2.52 -2.51
C CYS A 71 3.85 2.53 -3.96
N LEU A 72 5.11 2.92 -4.13
CA LEU A 72 5.88 2.73 -5.34
C LEU A 72 6.79 1.51 -5.10
N VAL A 73 6.47 0.41 -5.78
CA VAL A 73 7.03 -0.92 -5.46
C VAL A 73 7.68 -1.52 -6.70
N GLU A 74 8.94 -1.89 -6.60
CA GLU A 74 9.60 -2.74 -7.60
C GLU A 74 9.39 -4.21 -7.20
N LEU A 75 8.67 -4.98 -8.02
CA LEU A 75 8.52 -6.42 -7.75
C LEU A 75 9.82 -7.16 -8.02
N ARG A 76 10.11 -8.16 -7.19
CA ARG A 76 11.23 -9.09 -7.41
C ARG A 76 10.67 -10.42 -7.91
N TYR A 77 10.90 -11.52 -7.19
CA TYR A 77 10.55 -12.86 -7.65
C TYR A 77 9.10 -13.29 -7.34
N LYS A 78 8.35 -12.49 -6.57
CA LYS A 78 6.94 -12.76 -6.24
C LYS A 78 5.99 -11.96 -7.12
N SER A 79 4.80 -12.51 -7.34
CA SER A 79 3.71 -11.77 -7.99
C SER A 79 3.14 -10.69 -7.07
N MET A 80 2.53 -9.64 -7.67
CA MET A 80 1.83 -8.61 -6.92
C MET A 80 0.73 -9.20 -6.02
N ALA A 81 0.04 -10.24 -6.49
CA ALA A 81 -1.02 -10.91 -5.74
C ALA A 81 -0.49 -11.58 -4.47
N GLN A 82 0.67 -12.24 -4.53
CA GLN A 82 1.33 -12.83 -3.37
C GLN A 82 1.76 -11.76 -2.37
N LEU A 83 2.43 -10.70 -2.85
CA LEU A 83 2.86 -9.58 -2.02
C LEU A 83 1.68 -8.95 -1.27
N MET A 84 0.60 -8.65 -1.99
CA MET A 84 -0.58 -8.01 -1.41
C MET A 84 -1.37 -8.92 -0.49
N CYS A 85 -1.40 -10.23 -0.76
CA CYS A 85 -1.99 -11.19 0.16
C CYS A 85 -1.24 -11.20 1.50
N ARG A 86 0.10 -11.27 1.46
CA ARG A 86 0.97 -11.26 2.65
C ARG A 86 0.80 -9.98 3.47
N ILE A 87 0.98 -8.81 2.83
CA ILE A 87 0.88 -7.51 3.51
C ILE A 87 -0.49 -7.35 4.16
N LYS A 88 -1.58 -7.58 3.40
CA LYS A 88 -2.93 -7.36 3.90
C LYS A 88 -3.32 -8.34 4.99
N SER A 89 -2.96 -9.61 4.89
CA SER A 89 -3.29 -10.61 5.90
C SER A 89 -2.55 -10.36 7.22
N ARG A 90 -1.23 -10.20 7.17
CA ARG A 90 -0.40 -10.00 8.36
C ARG A 90 -0.69 -8.67 9.06
N SER A 91 -0.82 -7.57 8.32
CA SER A 91 -1.22 -6.29 8.90
C SER A 91 -2.64 -6.33 9.48
N SER A 92 -3.60 -7.00 8.83
CA SER A 92 -4.96 -7.16 9.40
C SER A 92 -4.91 -7.89 10.73
N LEU A 93 -4.12 -8.95 10.84
CA LEU A 93 -3.96 -9.71 12.08
C LEU A 93 -3.38 -8.83 13.19
N ALA A 94 -2.26 -8.16 12.92
CA ALA A 94 -1.57 -7.33 13.90
C ALA A 94 -2.42 -6.14 14.38
N VAL A 95 -3.07 -5.42 13.46
CA VAL A 95 -3.94 -4.29 13.79
C VAL A 95 -5.16 -4.75 14.59
N ASN A 96 -5.76 -5.88 14.19
CA ASN A 96 -6.91 -6.41 14.93
C ASN A 96 -6.54 -6.84 16.35
N GLN A 97 -5.39 -7.48 16.53
CA GLN A 97 -4.86 -7.84 17.85
C GLN A 97 -4.61 -6.60 18.71
N ALA A 98 -3.95 -5.58 18.16
CA ALA A 98 -3.67 -4.33 18.87
C ALA A 98 -4.95 -3.59 19.32
N LEU A 99 -6.05 -3.73 18.55
CA LEU A 99 -7.34 -3.12 18.84
C LEU A 99 -8.30 -4.03 19.64
N GLY A 100 -7.92 -5.27 19.96
CA GLY A 100 -8.82 -6.24 20.58
C GLY A 100 -10.06 -6.57 19.72
N ARG A 101 -9.99 -6.33 18.41
CA ARG A 101 -11.13 -6.49 17.48
C ARG A 101 -10.97 -7.71 16.58
N ARG A 102 -12.04 -8.04 15.88
CA ARG A 102 -12.05 -9.01 14.78
C ARG A 102 -12.69 -8.38 13.54
N GLY A 103 -12.44 -8.99 12.39
CA GLY A 103 -13.05 -8.60 11.13
C GLY A 103 -12.05 -8.06 10.11
N ARG A 104 -12.60 -7.49 9.04
CA ARG A 104 -11.82 -7.02 7.89
C ARG A 104 -11.15 -5.69 8.22
N LEU A 105 -9.86 -5.57 7.90
CA LEU A 105 -9.15 -4.29 7.87
C LEU A 105 -9.18 -3.68 6.48
N TRP A 106 -8.87 -4.45 5.43
CA TRP A 106 -8.74 -3.92 4.07
C TRP A 106 -9.92 -4.29 3.17
N GLN A 107 -10.32 -3.41 2.26
CA GLN A 107 -11.25 -3.74 1.17
C GLN A 107 -10.75 -4.93 0.34
N LYS A 108 -11.67 -5.63 -0.35
CA LYS A 108 -11.27 -6.70 -1.27
C LYS A 108 -10.46 -6.12 -2.44
N GLY A 109 -9.25 -6.66 -2.66
CA GLY A 109 -8.38 -6.23 -3.76
C GLY A 109 -7.52 -5.02 -3.48
N TYR A 110 -6.93 -4.47 -4.55
CA TYR A 110 -6.03 -3.35 -4.56
C TYR A 110 -5.99 -2.79 -5.99
N HIS A 111 -5.52 -1.55 -6.13
CA HIS A 111 -5.26 -0.96 -7.43
C HIS A 111 -3.75 -0.93 -7.66
N ASP A 112 -3.29 -1.51 -8.76
CA ASP A 112 -1.91 -1.35 -9.22
C ASP A 112 -1.89 -0.79 -10.65
N ARG A 113 -0.85 -0.01 -10.95
CA ARG A 113 -0.52 0.46 -12.29
C ARG A 113 0.99 0.36 -12.47
N ALA A 114 1.42 -0.34 -13.51
CA ALA A 114 2.82 -0.34 -13.91
C ALA A 114 3.27 1.08 -14.29
N VAL A 115 4.43 1.48 -13.77
CA VAL A 115 5.12 2.70 -14.16
C VAL A 115 5.65 2.52 -15.58
N ARG A 116 5.40 3.52 -16.43
CA ARG A 116 5.86 3.51 -17.82
C ARG A 116 7.30 4.03 -17.89
N ARG A 117 8.04 3.67 -18.94
CA ARG A 117 9.47 4.00 -19.08
C ARG A 117 9.74 5.51 -19.12
N GLU A 118 8.80 6.26 -19.67
CA GLU A 118 8.85 7.71 -19.81
C GLU A 118 8.50 8.48 -18.52
N GLN A 119 8.01 7.80 -17.48
CA GLN A 119 7.68 8.45 -16.22
C GLN A 119 8.92 8.53 -15.34
N ASP A 120 9.22 9.72 -14.80
CA ASP A 120 10.25 9.87 -13.79
C ASP A 120 9.77 9.24 -12.46
N VAL A 121 10.49 8.20 -12.04
CA VAL A 121 10.25 7.47 -10.80
C VAL A 121 10.37 8.39 -9.57
N LYS A 122 11.28 9.37 -9.59
CA LYS A 122 11.45 10.34 -8.49
C LYS A 122 10.28 11.30 -8.40
N ASP A 123 9.69 11.71 -9.53
CA ASP A 123 8.49 12.54 -9.51
C ASP A 123 7.27 11.79 -8.97
N LEU A 124 7.14 10.51 -9.33
CA LEU A 124 6.13 9.63 -8.72
C LEU A 124 6.37 9.46 -7.21
N ALA A 125 7.63 9.27 -6.79
CA ALA A 125 7.98 9.19 -5.37
C ALA A 125 7.61 10.48 -4.62
N ARG A 126 7.95 11.66 -5.15
CA ARG A 126 7.56 12.97 -4.62
C ARG A 126 6.04 13.09 -4.49
N TYR A 127 5.30 12.69 -5.53
CA TYR A 127 3.85 12.68 -5.50
C TYR A 127 3.30 11.76 -4.39
N VAL A 128 3.87 10.56 -4.22
CA VAL A 128 3.49 9.61 -3.16
C VAL A 128 3.70 10.22 -1.77
N VAL A 129 4.90 10.73 -1.47
CA VAL A 129 5.22 11.28 -0.14
C VAL A 129 4.50 12.61 0.16
N ALA A 130 4.09 13.35 -0.87
CA ALA A 130 3.34 14.61 -0.72
C ALA A 130 1.83 14.41 -0.46
N ASN A 131 1.30 13.18 -0.47
CA ASN A 131 -0.13 12.94 -0.22
C ASN A 131 -0.65 13.49 1.13
N PRO A 132 0.08 13.41 2.25
CA PRO A 132 -0.36 14.01 3.51
C PRO A 132 -0.60 15.52 3.41
N ILE A 133 0.26 16.24 2.66
CA ILE A 133 0.09 17.68 2.40
C ILE A 133 -1.14 17.91 1.53
N ARG A 134 -1.27 17.16 0.44
CA ARG A 134 -2.43 17.28 -0.48
C ARG A 134 -3.77 16.98 0.18
N ALA A 135 -3.76 16.12 1.19
CA ALA A 135 -4.93 15.79 2.01
C ALA A 135 -5.17 16.79 3.16
N GLY A 136 -4.31 17.81 3.34
CA GLY A 136 -4.43 18.80 4.41
C GLY A 136 -4.11 18.25 5.81
N LEU A 137 -3.43 17.11 5.92
CA LEU A 137 -3.07 16.52 7.22
C LEU A 137 -1.90 17.24 7.89
N VAL A 138 -0.98 17.76 7.07
CA VAL A 138 0.23 18.48 7.50
C VAL A 138 0.60 19.55 6.46
N THR A 139 1.37 20.57 6.85
CA THR A 139 1.90 21.58 5.92
C THR A 139 3.29 21.22 5.37
N ARG A 140 4.03 20.35 6.06
CA ARG A 140 5.36 19.87 5.66
C ARG A 140 5.41 18.35 5.76
N VAL A 141 6.08 17.70 4.82
CA VAL A 141 6.06 16.22 4.71
C VAL A 141 6.64 15.56 5.97
N HIS A 142 7.70 16.13 6.55
CA HIS A 142 8.36 15.59 7.74
C HIS A 142 7.50 15.67 9.01
N ASP A 143 6.42 16.45 9.03
CA ASP A 143 5.47 16.48 10.15
C ASP A 143 4.53 15.26 10.11
N TYR A 144 4.53 14.48 9.02
CA TYR A 144 3.77 13.23 8.91
C TYR A 144 4.67 12.01 9.24
N PRO A 145 4.25 11.10 10.13
CA PRO A 145 5.13 10.03 10.63
C PRO A 145 5.18 8.76 9.76
N LEU A 146 4.26 8.59 8.81
CA LEU A 146 4.06 7.33 8.08
C LEU A 146 4.35 7.46 6.59
N TRP A 147 5.58 7.84 6.24
CA TRP A 147 6.09 7.80 4.88
C TRP A 147 7.60 7.49 4.87
N ASP A 148 8.10 7.07 3.71
CA ASP A 148 9.54 6.92 3.44
C ASP A 148 9.78 6.93 1.92
N ALA A 149 11.00 7.24 1.50
CA ALA A 149 11.45 7.15 0.11
C ALA A 149 12.95 6.87 0.07
N CYS A 150 13.38 5.90 -0.74
CA CYS A 150 14.78 5.45 -0.78
C CYS A 150 15.78 6.46 -1.38
N TRP A 151 15.34 7.67 -1.71
CA TRP A 151 16.16 8.75 -2.28
C TRP A 151 16.31 9.96 -1.36
N LEU A 152 15.65 9.97 -0.20
CA LEU A 152 15.59 11.11 0.72
C LEU A 152 16.34 10.81 2.02
#